data_AF-A0A7J6LE07-F1
#
_entry.id   AF-A0A7J6LE07-F1
#
_cell.length_a   1.000
_cell.length_b   1.000
_cell.length_c   1.000
_cell.angle_alpha   90.00
_cell.angle_beta   90.00
_cell.angle_gamma   90.00
#
_symmetry.space_group_name_H-M   'P 1'
#
loop_
_entity.id
_entity.type
_entity.pdbx_description
1 polymer ?
#
loop_
_entity_poly.entity_id
_entity_poly.type
_entity_poly.pdbx_seq_one_letter_code
_entity_poly.pdbx_strand_id
1 'polypeptide(L)'
;MLDDDDDDDDDDDDDDDDDDDDGHDDGAYDVEEETEVASAAADSSSGNPNSIVSVGPTTDYSQFVEDTAASLSDGRIPKLPSAPLDQIFKRDMIPQKGLILDFGIGTGWFTRYIAGQLNGRRMYGFDSFTGLPSDWVPQQGAMPETAKGSFAQTKLPEMPDNVELVVGMFDDTLPDFAQQHNNDTIALLHNDSVMYESTVSIFKNLGHMIVPGTIIVMDELFDYPQYADHELKGFFKFLVARSKVIGEDCKFEWIGTGDVLLEDCFTDPKYEYGIYVDPTGAKLVSQDINLLMRCGIRMIKV
;
A
#
# COMPACT_ATOMS: atom_id res chain seq x y z
N MET A 1 -30.82 55.03 -36.97
CA MET A 1 -32.11 54.33 -37.04
C MET A 1 -32.23 53.72 -35.65
N LEU A 2 -32.73 54.48 -34.68
CA LEU A 2 -34.16 54.77 -34.44
C LEU A 2 -34.83 53.42 -34.11
N ASP A 3 -35.34 53.13 -32.92
CA ASP A 3 -36.00 53.92 -31.85
C ASP A 3 -35.97 53.02 -30.58
N ASP A 4 -35.67 53.52 -29.37
CA ASP A 4 -36.60 54.13 -28.38
C ASP A 4 -37.53 53.05 -27.75
N ASP A 5 -37.90 53.00 -26.47
CA ASP A 5 -37.70 53.85 -25.29
C ASP A 5 -38.32 53.08 -24.09
N ASP A 6 -37.72 53.27 -22.91
CA ASP A 6 -38.34 53.65 -21.62
C ASP A 6 -39.23 52.64 -20.86
N ASP A 7 -38.84 52.28 -19.62
CA ASP A 7 -39.06 53.01 -18.34
C ASP A 7 -40.52 52.80 -17.88
N ASP A 8 -40.89 52.64 -16.62
CA ASP A 8 -40.24 52.77 -15.31
C ASP A 8 -41.32 52.33 -14.29
N ASP A 9 -40.91 52.13 -13.03
CA ASP A 9 -41.66 52.48 -11.81
C ASP A 9 -42.98 51.72 -11.53
N ASP A 10 -43.39 51.42 -10.31
CA ASP A 10 -42.90 51.64 -8.95
C ASP A 10 -43.95 50.93 -8.05
N ASP A 11 -43.59 50.67 -6.79
CA ASP A 11 -44.43 50.83 -5.59
C ASP A 11 -45.75 50.01 -5.50
N ASP A 12 -46.22 49.53 -4.37
CA ASP A 12 -45.88 49.63 -2.96
C ASP A 12 -46.92 48.70 -2.28
N ASP A 13 -46.61 48.25 -1.05
CA ASP A 13 -47.55 48.14 0.07
C ASP A 13 -48.80 47.22 -0.07
N ASP A 14 -49.37 46.60 0.94
CA ASP A 14 -49.08 46.44 2.35
C ASP A 14 -50.12 45.39 2.82
N ASP A 15 -49.81 44.80 3.97
CA ASP A 15 -50.75 44.53 5.06
C ASP A 15 -51.80 43.39 5.01
N ASP A 16 -51.73 42.69 6.16
CA ASP A 16 -52.82 42.29 7.03
C ASP A 16 -53.48 40.90 6.84
N ASP A 17 -52.97 40.00 7.70
CA ASP A 17 -53.63 39.52 8.91
C ASP A 17 -54.86 38.60 8.85
N ASP A 18 -54.72 37.60 9.73
CA ASP A 18 -55.71 37.01 10.63
C ASP A 18 -56.71 35.94 10.11
N ASP A 19 -56.35 34.72 10.54
CA ASP A 19 -57.10 33.89 11.49
C ASP A 19 -58.31 33.04 11.04
N ASP A 20 -58.31 31.88 11.71
CA ASP A 20 -59.45 31.07 12.13
C ASP A 20 -60.02 29.98 11.20
N ASP A 21 -59.55 28.76 11.50
CA ASP A 21 -60.30 27.75 12.27
C ASP A 21 -60.77 26.46 11.56
N ASP A 22 -60.70 25.41 12.38
CA ASP A 22 -61.46 24.16 12.38
C ASP A 22 -61.15 23.01 11.39
N GLY A 23 -60.67 21.91 11.98
CA GLY A 23 -61.42 20.65 11.86
C GLY A 23 -60.66 19.43 11.33
N HIS A 24 -60.39 18.49 12.25
CA HIS A 24 -59.98 17.09 12.11
C HIS A 24 -60.20 16.38 10.76
N ASP A 25 -59.20 15.58 10.35
CA ASP A 25 -59.42 14.14 10.09
C ASP A 25 -58.10 13.35 10.18
N ASP A 26 -58.25 12.12 10.64
CA ASP A 26 -57.25 11.28 11.27
C ASP A 26 -56.66 10.33 10.22
N GLY A 27 -55.35 10.35 10.03
CA GLY A 27 -54.68 9.49 9.04
C GLY A 27 -53.25 9.17 9.46
N ALA A 28 -53.11 8.27 10.44
CA ALA A 28 -51.83 7.69 10.81
C ALA A 28 -51.20 6.96 9.61
N TYR A 29 -50.14 7.53 9.06
CA TYR A 29 -49.15 6.82 8.26
C TYR A 29 -47.91 6.65 9.13
N ASP A 30 -47.77 5.46 9.71
CA ASP A 30 -46.51 5.00 10.29
C ASP A 30 -45.46 4.97 9.16
N VAL A 31 -44.59 5.97 9.15
CA VAL A 31 -43.32 5.87 8.44
C VAL A 31 -42.36 5.25 9.44
N GLU A 32 -42.13 3.94 9.30
CA GLU A 32 -41.01 3.28 9.96
C GLU A 32 -39.72 3.93 9.46
N GLU A 33 -39.18 4.82 10.28
CA GLU A 33 -37.86 5.38 10.13
C GLU A 33 -36.87 4.24 10.44
N GLU A 34 -36.54 3.44 9.43
CA GLU A 34 -35.39 2.52 9.48
C GLU A 34 -34.12 3.38 9.59
N THR A 35 -33.81 3.73 10.83
CA THR A 35 -32.48 4.19 11.23
C THR A 35 -31.55 3.01 11.03
N GLU A 36 -30.92 2.95 9.85
CA GLU A 36 -29.82 2.06 9.58
C GLU A 36 -28.64 2.53 10.45
N VAL A 37 -28.63 2.07 11.70
CA VAL A 37 -27.48 2.20 12.59
C VAL A 37 -26.40 1.34 11.96
N ALA A 38 -25.54 1.97 11.15
CA ALA A 38 -24.30 1.38 10.72
C ALA A 38 -23.55 0.94 11.97
N SER A 39 -23.61 -0.36 12.28
CA SER A 39 -22.79 -0.93 13.33
C SER A 39 -21.36 -0.75 12.85
N ALA A 40 -20.64 0.18 13.45
CA ALA A 40 -19.20 0.20 13.40
C ALA A 40 -18.76 -1.19 13.86
N ALA A 41 -18.35 -2.03 12.92
CA ALA A 41 -17.65 -3.25 13.24
C ALA A 41 -16.44 -2.80 14.06
N ALA A 42 -16.46 -3.13 15.35
CA ALA A 42 -15.32 -2.94 16.20
C ALA A 42 -14.16 -3.70 15.55
N ASP A 43 -13.16 -2.95 15.09
CA ASP A 43 -11.88 -3.48 14.64
C ASP A 43 -11.31 -4.32 15.78
N SER A 44 -11.47 -5.64 15.69
CA SER A 44 -10.93 -6.59 16.66
C SER A 44 -9.50 -6.99 16.31
N SER A 45 -8.72 -6.13 15.64
CA SER A 45 -7.27 -6.26 15.64
C SER A 45 -6.70 -5.72 16.95
N SER A 46 -6.85 -6.50 18.02
CA SER A 46 -5.96 -6.34 19.18
C SER A 46 -4.57 -6.84 18.77
N GLY A 47 -3.88 -6.06 17.93
CA GLY A 47 -2.50 -6.29 17.56
C GLY A 47 -1.62 -6.33 18.80
N ASN A 48 -0.51 -7.07 18.72
CA ASN A 48 0.48 -7.09 19.80
C ASN A 48 1.02 -5.66 19.94
N PRO A 49 0.79 -4.92 21.04
CA PRO A 49 1.25 -3.52 21.13
C PRO A 49 2.77 -3.38 20.98
N ASN A 50 3.53 -4.47 21.18
CA ASN A 50 4.97 -4.50 20.98
C ASN A 50 5.40 -4.58 19.49
N SER A 51 4.48 -4.78 18.54
CA SER A 51 4.75 -4.70 17.09
C SER A 51 4.68 -3.28 16.55
N ILE A 52 4.29 -2.29 17.37
CA ILE A 52 4.21 -0.88 16.98
C ILE A 52 5.59 -0.22 17.16
N VAL A 53 6.04 0.45 16.10
CA VAL A 53 7.30 1.21 16.06
C VAL A 53 7.00 2.70 15.90
N SER A 54 7.75 3.54 16.60
CA SER A 54 7.70 5.01 16.49
C SER A 54 9.01 5.52 15.90
N VAL A 55 8.92 6.31 14.82
CA VAL A 55 10.08 6.90 14.14
C VAL A 55 9.84 8.40 13.97
N GLY A 56 10.75 9.20 14.52
CA GLY A 56 10.69 10.64 14.54
C GLY A 56 11.99 11.31 14.08
N PRO A 57 12.06 12.65 14.11
CA PRO A 57 13.21 13.41 13.62
C PRO A 57 14.53 13.12 14.34
N THR A 58 14.47 12.59 15.56
CA THR A 58 15.62 12.30 16.43
C THR A 58 15.91 10.80 16.58
N THR A 59 15.17 9.94 15.89
CA THR A 59 15.44 8.49 15.93
C THR A 59 16.81 8.23 15.29
N ASP A 60 17.65 7.47 15.99
CA ASP A 60 18.95 7.05 15.46
C ASP A 60 18.79 5.87 14.51
N TYR A 61 19.43 5.94 13.34
CA TYR A 61 19.29 4.89 12.33
C TYR A 61 19.95 3.58 12.75
N SER A 62 21.10 3.64 13.42
CA SER A 62 21.83 2.44 13.85
C SER A 62 21.01 1.69 14.90
N GLN A 63 20.45 2.43 15.86
CA GLN A 63 19.54 1.85 16.86
C GLN A 63 18.28 1.27 16.20
N PHE A 64 17.70 1.95 15.21
CA PHE A 64 16.54 1.44 14.48
C PHE A 64 16.83 0.11 13.77
N VAL A 65 18.01 -0.03 13.16
CA VAL A 65 18.45 -1.28 12.53
C VAL A 65 18.63 -2.38 13.57
N GLU A 66 19.32 -2.09 14.69
CA GLU A 66 19.50 -3.06 15.79
C GLU A 66 18.17 -3.51 16.39
N ASP A 67 17.26 -2.57 16.64
CA ASP A 67 15.93 -2.86 17.20
C ASP A 67 15.07 -3.67 16.22
N THR A 68 15.17 -3.39 14.92
CA THR A 68 14.48 -4.15 13.87
C THR A 68 15.01 -5.59 13.82
N ALA A 69 16.33 -5.79 13.86
CA ALA A 69 16.94 -7.12 13.91
C ALA A 69 16.54 -7.89 15.18
N ALA A 70 16.55 -7.23 16.33
CA ALA A 70 16.10 -7.82 17.59
C ALA A 70 14.62 -8.22 17.53
N SER A 71 13.78 -7.41 16.86
CA SER A 71 12.34 -7.67 16.71
C SER A 71 12.02 -8.97 15.96
N LEU A 72 12.92 -9.42 15.06
CA LEU A 72 12.80 -10.72 14.40
C LEU A 72 13.02 -11.89 15.36
N SER A 73 13.90 -11.71 16.35
CA SER A 73 14.30 -12.75 17.29
C SER A 73 13.40 -12.82 18.53
N ASP A 74 12.87 -11.69 18.99
CA ASP A 74 12.06 -11.59 20.20
C ASP A 74 10.54 -11.59 19.94
N GLY A 75 10.12 -11.69 18.68
CA GLY A 75 8.73 -11.87 18.28
C GLY A 75 7.91 -10.57 18.18
N ARG A 76 8.55 -9.40 18.26
CA ARG A 76 7.90 -8.11 17.96
C ARG A 76 7.49 -7.99 16.49
N ILE A 77 8.23 -8.61 15.57
CA ILE A 77 7.77 -8.88 14.21
C ILE A 77 7.09 -10.26 14.22
N PRO A 78 5.77 -10.34 14.03
CA PRO A 78 5.07 -11.62 14.07
C PRO A 78 5.54 -12.57 12.96
N LYS A 79 5.65 -13.85 13.29
CA LYS A 79 5.82 -14.92 12.30
C LYS A 79 4.47 -15.34 11.74
N LEU A 80 4.37 -15.34 10.42
CA LEU A 80 3.14 -15.59 9.68
C LEU A 80 3.14 -17.00 9.08
N PRO A 81 1.99 -17.69 9.08
CA PRO A 81 1.90 -19.07 8.57
C PRO A 81 2.10 -19.18 7.05
N SER A 82 2.18 -18.06 6.33
CA SER A 82 2.51 -17.94 4.92
C SER A 82 3.10 -16.55 4.63
N ALA A 83 3.39 -16.26 3.35
CA ALA A 83 3.92 -14.97 2.94
C ALA A 83 3.02 -13.78 3.38
N PRO A 84 3.60 -12.60 3.69
CA PRO A 84 2.84 -11.45 4.17
C PRO A 84 1.67 -11.05 3.27
N LEU A 85 1.86 -10.97 1.95
CA LEU A 85 0.78 -10.65 1.00
C LEU A 85 -0.42 -11.58 1.15
N ASP A 86 -0.18 -12.89 1.19
CA ASP A 86 -1.25 -13.88 1.32
C ASP A 86 -2.01 -13.76 2.65
N GLN A 87 -1.30 -13.49 3.75
CA GLN A 87 -1.96 -13.23 5.03
C GLN A 87 -2.75 -11.92 5.04
N ILE A 88 -2.25 -10.87 4.39
CA ILE A 88 -2.92 -9.58 4.26
C ILE A 88 -4.26 -9.74 3.53
N PHE A 89 -4.29 -10.50 2.42
CA PHE A 89 -5.54 -10.78 1.71
C PHE A 89 -6.47 -11.71 2.49
N LYS A 90 -5.96 -12.81 3.07
CA LYS A 90 -6.78 -13.75 3.85
C LYS A 90 -7.45 -13.12 5.06
N ARG A 91 -6.87 -12.05 5.61
CA ARG A 91 -7.39 -11.31 6.76
C ARG A 91 -8.11 -10.01 6.36
N ASP A 92 -8.34 -9.77 5.07
CA ASP A 92 -9.01 -8.58 4.52
C ASP A 92 -8.44 -7.26 5.08
N MET A 93 -7.10 -7.16 5.14
CA MET A 93 -6.44 -6.04 5.83
C MET A 93 -6.31 -4.78 4.97
N ILE A 94 -6.53 -4.88 3.66
CA ILE A 94 -6.36 -3.76 2.72
C ILE A 94 -7.58 -2.84 2.82
N PRO A 95 -7.40 -1.52 3.02
CA PRO A 95 -8.50 -0.56 2.98
C PRO A 95 -9.35 -0.68 1.70
N GLN A 96 -10.66 -0.58 1.86
CA GLN A 96 -11.63 -0.71 0.75
C GLN A 96 -11.49 0.40 -0.30
N LYS A 97 -10.95 1.57 0.08
CA LYS A 97 -10.68 2.71 -0.80
C LYS A 97 -9.19 3.02 -0.84
N GLY A 98 -8.76 3.64 -1.93
CA GLY A 98 -7.37 4.00 -2.18
C GLY A 98 -6.73 3.13 -3.25
N LEU A 99 -5.60 3.61 -3.75
CA LEU A 99 -4.81 3.02 -4.82
C LEU A 99 -4.16 1.71 -4.38
N ILE A 100 -4.02 0.80 -5.34
CA ILE A 100 -3.25 -0.44 -5.21
C ILE A 100 -2.07 -0.34 -6.15
N LEU A 101 -0.87 -0.29 -5.59
CA LEU A 101 0.37 -0.04 -6.32
C LEU A 101 1.36 -1.19 -6.12
N ASP A 102 2.00 -1.60 -7.20
CA ASP A 102 3.01 -2.66 -7.23
C ASP A 102 4.23 -2.20 -8.01
N PHE A 103 5.42 -2.44 -7.47
CA PHE A 103 6.69 -1.90 -7.97
C PHE A 103 7.69 -3.03 -8.17
N GLY A 104 8.24 -3.16 -9.38
CA GLY A 104 9.09 -4.30 -9.74
C GLY A 104 8.27 -5.48 -10.24
N ILE A 105 7.70 -5.34 -11.43
CA ILE A 105 6.73 -6.27 -12.01
C ILE A 105 7.43 -7.49 -12.62
N GLY A 106 8.54 -7.28 -13.35
CA GLY A 106 9.25 -8.34 -14.06
C GLY A 106 8.31 -9.16 -14.96
N THR A 107 8.16 -10.46 -14.65
CA THR A 107 7.24 -11.36 -15.38
C THR A 107 5.75 -11.15 -15.04
N GLY A 108 5.46 -10.28 -14.08
CA GLY A 108 4.12 -9.85 -13.67
C GLY A 108 3.38 -10.86 -12.81
N TRP A 109 4.12 -11.71 -12.11
CA TRP A 109 3.52 -12.78 -11.34
C TRP A 109 2.81 -12.30 -10.07
N PHE A 110 3.48 -11.51 -9.23
CA PHE A 110 2.89 -10.96 -8.00
C PHE A 110 1.73 -10.04 -8.34
N THR A 111 1.89 -9.22 -9.38
CA THR A 111 0.86 -8.32 -9.90
C THR A 111 -0.41 -9.08 -10.29
N ARG A 112 -0.29 -10.20 -11.01
CA ARG A 112 -1.46 -11.05 -11.34
C ARG A 112 -2.09 -11.67 -10.11
N TYR A 113 -1.29 -12.13 -9.15
CA TYR A 113 -1.80 -12.66 -7.89
C TYR A 113 -2.60 -11.60 -7.14
N ILE A 114 -2.01 -10.42 -6.90
CA ILE A 114 -2.66 -9.29 -6.25
C ILE A 114 -3.94 -8.93 -6.99
N ALA A 115 -3.88 -8.72 -8.30
CA ALA A 115 -5.03 -8.36 -9.13
C ALA A 115 -6.20 -9.33 -9.00
N GLY A 116 -5.92 -10.64 -8.88
CA GLY A 116 -6.93 -11.68 -8.67
C GLY A 116 -7.63 -11.62 -7.30
N GLN A 117 -7.00 -11.01 -6.29
CA GLN A 117 -7.59 -10.84 -4.95
C GLN A 117 -8.42 -9.55 -4.82
N LEU A 118 -8.34 -8.64 -5.80
CA LEU A 118 -8.88 -7.28 -5.70
C LEU A 118 -10.37 -7.15 -6.06
N ASN A 119 -11.07 -8.25 -6.39
CA ASN A 119 -12.48 -8.22 -6.81
C ASN A 119 -12.76 -7.17 -7.90
N GLY A 120 -11.83 -6.99 -8.84
CA GLY A 120 -11.95 -6.03 -9.95
C GLY A 120 -11.51 -4.59 -9.63
N ARG A 121 -11.06 -4.27 -8.41
CA ARG A 121 -10.45 -2.96 -8.11
C ARG A 121 -9.24 -2.72 -9.01
N ARG A 122 -9.11 -1.47 -9.48
CA ARG A 122 -7.98 -1.03 -10.30
C ARG A 122 -6.67 -1.10 -9.52
N MET A 123 -5.63 -1.53 -10.21
CA MET A 123 -4.26 -1.64 -9.74
C MET A 123 -3.30 -1.06 -10.77
N TYR A 124 -2.20 -0.49 -10.30
CA TYR A 124 -1.12 0.03 -11.14
C TYR A 124 0.18 -0.71 -10.85
N GLY A 125 0.81 -1.22 -11.90
CA GLY A 125 2.11 -1.91 -11.83
C GLY A 125 3.20 -1.09 -12.50
N PHE A 126 4.28 -0.78 -11.77
CA PHE A 126 5.37 0.07 -12.24
C PHE A 126 6.64 -0.77 -12.48
N ASP A 127 7.16 -0.71 -13.70
CA ASP A 127 8.46 -1.31 -14.04
C ASP A 127 9.05 -0.64 -15.29
N SER A 128 10.37 -0.66 -15.39
CA SER A 128 11.06 -0.27 -16.63
C SER A 128 10.92 -1.33 -17.72
N PHE A 129 10.77 -2.60 -17.34
CA PHE A 129 10.91 -3.82 -18.14
C PHE A 129 12.27 -3.97 -18.84
N THR A 130 13.22 -3.08 -18.55
CA THR A 130 14.60 -3.09 -19.06
C THR A 130 15.60 -3.75 -18.11
N GLY A 131 15.10 -4.25 -16.97
CA GLY A 131 15.90 -4.88 -15.93
C GLY A 131 16.57 -3.87 -15.00
N LEU A 132 17.50 -4.36 -14.16
CA LEU A 132 18.18 -3.51 -13.18
C LEU A 132 18.97 -2.37 -13.85
N PRO A 133 18.94 -1.14 -13.31
CA PRO A 133 19.65 0.00 -13.88
C PRO A 133 21.17 -0.05 -13.67
N SER A 134 21.61 -0.78 -12.64
CA SER A 134 23.00 -1.00 -12.26
C SER A 134 23.19 -2.42 -11.72
N ASP A 135 24.44 -2.86 -11.59
CA ASP A 135 24.75 -4.12 -10.94
C ASP A 135 24.28 -4.07 -9.48
N TRP A 136 23.69 -5.17 -9.01
CA TRP A 136 23.46 -5.43 -7.60
C TRP A 136 24.53 -6.42 -7.13
N VAL A 137 25.47 -5.89 -6.35
CA VAL A 137 26.64 -6.64 -5.87
C VAL A 137 26.52 -6.79 -4.34
N PRO A 138 25.92 -7.88 -3.86
CA PRO A 138 25.91 -8.19 -2.44
C PRO A 138 27.36 -8.43 -1.97
N GLN A 139 27.77 -7.85 -0.85
CA GLN A 139 29.13 -8.07 -0.35
C GLN A 139 29.37 -9.55 0.00
N GLN A 140 30.55 -10.04 -0.41
CA GLN A 140 31.18 -11.27 0.08
C GLN A 140 30.32 -12.54 0.00
N GLY A 141 29.88 -12.90 -1.21
CA GLY A 141 29.43 -14.27 -1.52
C GLY A 141 28.16 -14.72 -0.80
N ALA A 142 27.43 -13.80 -0.18
CA ALA A 142 26.18 -14.09 0.50
C ALA A 142 25.02 -14.34 -0.47
N MET A 143 25.05 -13.70 -1.63
CA MET A 143 24.10 -13.86 -2.73
C MET A 143 24.86 -13.71 -4.07
N PRO A 144 24.40 -14.32 -5.17
CA PRO A 144 25.02 -14.12 -6.47
C PRO A 144 24.89 -12.66 -6.94
N GLU A 145 25.95 -12.12 -7.52
CA GLU A 145 25.91 -10.82 -8.19
C GLU A 145 24.83 -10.84 -9.28
N THR A 146 23.97 -9.83 -9.25
CA THR A 146 22.91 -9.68 -10.25
C THR A 146 23.30 -8.53 -11.16
N ALA A 147 23.69 -8.87 -12.39
CA ALA A 147 24.19 -7.89 -13.35
C ALA A 147 23.12 -6.89 -13.77
N LYS A 148 23.54 -5.69 -14.16
CA LYS A 148 22.72 -4.71 -14.85
C LYS A 148 21.93 -5.36 -15.99
N GLY A 149 20.65 -5.00 -16.12
CA GLY A 149 19.74 -5.57 -17.11
C GLY A 149 19.19 -6.95 -16.76
N SER A 150 19.59 -7.56 -15.65
CA SER A 150 18.89 -8.73 -15.12
C SER A 150 17.41 -8.41 -14.91
N PHE A 151 16.56 -9.42 -15.09
CA PHE A 151 15.09 -9.32 -15.06
C PHE A 151 14.44 -8.55 -16.21
N ALA A 152 15.21 -8.08 -17.20
CA ALA A 152 14.65 -7.47 -18.41
C ALA A 152 13.67 -8.41 -19.10
N GLN A 153 12.56 -7.85 -19.60
CA GLN A 153 11.55 -8.59 -20.34
C GLN A 153 11.67 -8.29 -21.83
N THR A 154 11.51 -9.32 -22.66
CA THR A 154 11.51 -9.16 -24.13
C THR A 154 10.19 -8.62 -24.67
N LYS A 155 9.13 -8.72 -23.88
CA LYS A 155 7.79 -8.17 -24.13
C LYS A 155 7.12 -7.84 -22.79
N LEU A 156 6.16 -6.91 -22.81
CA LEU A 156 5.33 -6.68 -21.63
C LEU A 156 4.53 -7.96 -21.29
N PRO A 157 4.43 -8.32 -20.01
CA PRO A 157 3.64 -9.46 -19.58
C PRO A 157 2.15 -9.19 -19.80
N GLU A 158 1.39 -10.24 -20.09
CA GLU A 158 -0.08 -10.14 -20.19
C GLU A 158 -0.67 -9.97 -18.79
N MET A 159 -1.56 -8.99 -18.67
CA MET A 159 -2.18 -8.60 -17.40
C MET A 159 -3.71 -8.70 -17.47
N PRO A 160 -4.39 -8.95 -16.33
CA PRO A 160 -5.83 -8.82 -16.19
C PRO A 160 -6.31 -7.39 -16.46
N ASP A 161 -7.57 -7.23 -16.85
CA ASP A 161 -8.17 -5.95 -17.24
C ASP A 161 -8.16 -4.88 -16.13
N ASN A 162 -8.08 -5.30 -14.86
CA ASN A 162 -8.00 -4.38 -13.73
C ASN A 162 -6.58 -3.89 -13.42
N VAL A 163 -5.58 -4.27 -14.21
CA VAL A 163 -4.18 -3.85 -14.06
C VAL A 163 -3.81 -2.89 -15.18
N GLU A 164 -3.23 -1.75 -14.80
CA GLU A 164 -2.56 -0.84 -15.72
C GLU A 164 -1.05 -0.89 -15.47
N LEU A 165 -0.28 -1.16 -16.54
CA LEU A 165 1.18 -1.11 -16.47
C LEU A 165 1.68 0.30 -16.78
N VAL A 166 2.41 0.88 -15.85
CA VAL A 166 3.11 2.15 -16.01
C VAL A 166 4.57 1.85 -16.34
N VAL A 167 4.92 1.98 -17.63
CA VAL A 167 6.22 1.56 -18.17
C VAL A 167 7.22 2.71 -18.10
N GLY A 168 8.31 2.51 -17.38
CA GLY A 168 9.44 3.45 -17.31
C GLY A 168 10.20 3.38 -16.00
N MET A 169 11.26 4.19 -15.88
CA MET A 169 11.96 4.35 -14.62
C MET A 169 11.08 5.09 -13.62
N PHE A 170 11.21 4.79 -12.32
CA PHE A 170 10.38 5.40 -11.28
C PHE A 170 10.54 6.93 -11.22
N ASP A 171 11.76 7.44 -11.41
CA ASP A 171 12.02 8.88 -11.44
C ASP A 171 11.36 9.59 -12.63
N ASP A 172 11.07 8.87 -13.72
CA ASP A 172 10.42 9.41 -14.92
C ASP A 172 8.89 9.28 -14.87
N THR A 173 8.36 8.30 -14.13
CA THR A 173 6.94 7.92 -14.17
C THR A 173 6.15 8.37 -12.94
N LEU A 174 6.76 8.32 -11.75
CA LEU A 174 6.06 8.63 -10.50
C LEU A 174 5.67 10.10 -10.33
N PRO A 175 6.45 11.11 -10.80
CA PRO A 175 6.03 12.51 -10.65
C PRO A 175 4.69 12.81 -11.32
N ASP A 176 4.51 12.36 -12.56
CA ASP A 176 3.27 12.57 -13.32
C ASP A 176 2.12 11.74 -12.75
N PHE A 177 2.39 10.48 -12.37
CA PHE A 177 1.39 9.64 -11.69
C PHE A 177 0.90 10.29 -10.39
N ALA A 178 1.82 10.80 -9.57
CA ALA A 178 1.51 11.48 -8.32
C ALA A 178 0.65 12.74 -8.55
N GLN A 179 0.92 13.49 -9.63
CA GLN A 179 0.13 14.66 -9.99
C GLN A 179 -1.29 14.29 -10.42
N GLN A 180 -1.44 13.22 -11.23
CA GLN A 180 -2.73 12.74 -11.70
C GLN A 180 -3.62 12.21 -10.56
N HIS A 181 -2.99 11.64 -9.54
CA HIS A 181 -3.64 11.03 -8.38
C HIS A 181 -3.50 11.85 -7.09
N ASN A 182 -3.32 13.17 -7.19
CA ASN A 182 -2.98 14.02 -6.04
C ASN A 182 -4.04 14.07 -4.91
N ASN A 183 -5.27 13.66 -5.19
CA ASN A 183 -6.37 13.57 -4.21
C ASN A 183 -6.63 12.14 -3.72
N ASP A 184 -5.90 11.17 -4.23
CA ASP A 184 -6.03 9.77 -3.83
C ASP A 184 -5.11 9.44 -2.66
N THR A 185 -5.46 8.37 -1.93
CA THR A 185 -4.62 7.77 -0.90
C THR A 185 -4.22 6.37 -1.32
N ILE A 186 -3.17 5.82 -0.70
CA ILE A 186 -2.70 4.46 -1.00
C ILE A 186 -3.33 3.47 -0.01
N ALA A 187 -3.99 2.45 -0.54
CA ALA A 187 -4.49 1.32 0.26
C ALA A 187 -3.43 0.23 0.41
N LEU A 188 -2.76 -0.13 -0.69
CA LEU A 188 -1.67 -1.11 -0.73
C LEU A 188 -0.50 -0.57 -1.56
N LEU A 189 0.70 -0.64 -0.98
CA LEU A 189 1.98 -0.44 -1.66
C LEU A 189 2.78 -1.74 -1.54
N HIS A 190 2.98 -2.46 -2.65
CA HIS A 190 3.88 -3.61 -2.73
C HIS A 190 5.18 -3.19 -3.41
N ASN A 191 6.31 -3.30 -2.70
CA ASN A 191 7.63 -2.91 -3.20
C ASN A 191 8.55 -4.12 -3.35
N ASP A 192 8.80 -4.53 -4.59
CA ASP A 192 9.67 -5.62 -5.02
C ASP A 192 10.74 -5.10 -6.01
N SER A 193 11.28 -3.91 -5.72
CA SER A 193 12.14 -3.18 -6.66
C SER A 193 13.64 -3.33 -6.43
N VAL A 194 14.03 -4.15 -5.44
CA VAL A 194 15.40 -4.59 -5.03
C VAL A 194 16.34 -3.45 -4.59
N MET A 195 16.31 -2.30 -5.25
CA MET A 195 17.27 -1.22 -5.11
C MET A 195 16.84 -0.16 -4.09
N TYR A 196 17.83 0.38 -3.38
CA TYR A 196 17.65 1.50 -2.46
C TYR A 196 17.07 2.73 -3.16
N GLU A 197 17.62 3.08 -4.33
CA GLU A 197 17.23 4.25 -5.12
C GLU A 197 15.77 4.15 -5.55
N SER A 198 15.31 2.94 -5.92
CA SER A 198 13.93 2.66 -6.26
C SER A 198 13.00 2.96 -5.09
N THR A 199 13.32 2.43 -3.90
CA THR A 199 12.55 2.68 -2.66
C THR A 199 12.50 4.18 -2.33
N VAL A 200 13.63 4.89 -2.46
CA VAL A 200 13.68 6.34 -2.22
C VAL A 200 12.81 7.10 -3.22
N SER A 201 12.85 6.73 -4.51
CA SER A 201 12.02 7.35 -5.55
C SER A 201 10.53 7.17 -5.27
N ILE A 202 10.10 5.96 -4.89
CA ILE A 202 8.73 5.63 -4.49
C ILE A 202 8.26 6.56 -3.37
N PHE A 203 8.97 6.58 -2.24
CA PHE A 203 8.53 7.37 -1.09
C PHE A 203 8.66 8.89 -1.29
N LYS A 204 9.64 9.34 -2.08
CA LYS A 204 9.78 10.77 -2.43
C LYS A 204 8.55 11.28 -3.18
N ASN A 205 8.05 10.50 -4.14
CA ASN A 205 6.95 10.92 -4.99
C ASN A 205 5.58 10.61 -4.38
N LEU A 206 5.42 9.46 -3.71
CA LEU A 206 4.12 8.97 -3.26
C LEU A 206 3.91 9.02 -1.74
N GLY A 207 4.93 9.36 -0.96
CA GLY A 207 4.86 9.33 0.50
C GLY A 207 3.79 10.25 1.11
N HIS A 208 3.33 11.27 0.38
CA HIS A 208 2.25 12.15 0.81
C HIS A 208 0.86 11.50 0.71
N MET A 209 0.72 10.42 -0.06
CA MET A 209 -0.52 9.65 -0.25
C MET A 209 -0.65 8.49 0.76
N ILE A 210 0.42 8.23 1.54
CA ILE A 210 0.42 7.24 2.62
C ILE A 210 -0.33 7.84 3.80
N VAL A 211 -1.34 7.12 4.30
CA VAL A 211 -2.24 7.56 5.38
C VAL A 211 -2.38 6.47 6.45
N PRO A 212 -2.93 6.76 7.64
CA PRO A 212 -3.29 5.70 8.59
C PRO A 212 -4.17 4.63 7.94
N GLY A 213 -3.80 3.37 8.13
CA GLY A 213 -4.44 2.22 7.50
C GLY A 213 -3.79 1.77 6.18
N THR A 214 -2.90 2.56 5.56
CA THR A 214 -2.13 2.10 4.39
C THR A 214 -1.35 0.84 4.75
N ILE A 215 -1.47 -0.19 3.90
CA ILE A 215 -0.69 -1.42 3.98
C ILE A 215 0.51 -1.30 3.06
N ILE A 216 1.70 -1.57 3.59
CA ILE A 216 2.94 -1.63 2.83
C ILE A 216 3.49 -3.05 2.94
N VAL A 217 3.89 -3.63 1.82
CA VAL A 217 4.64 -4.88 1.80
C VAL A 217 5.96 -4.64 1.09
N MET A 218 7.04 -4.96 1.78
CA MET A 218 8.42 -4.80 1.29
C MET A 218 8.98 -6.20 1.04
N ASP A 219 9.46 -6.49 -0.17
CA ASP A 219 9.92 -7.84 -0.54
C ASP A 219 11.34 -8.12 -0.01
N GLU A 220 12.18 -7.08 0.09
CA GLU A 220 13.62 -7.18 0.39
C GLU A 220 14.02 -6.32 1.60
N LEU A 221 13.32 -6.49 2.73
CA LEU A 221 13.44 -5.62 3.90
C LEU A 221 14.52 -6.03 4.92
N PHE A 222 14.73 -7.33 5.16
CA PHE A 222 15.69 -7.83 6.16
C PHE A 222 16.26 -9.22 5.83
N ASP A 223 17.12 -9.74 6.70
CA ASP A 223 17.66 -11.12 6.68
C ASP A 223 18.57 -11.48 5.48
N TYR A 224 19.19 -10.48 4.86
CA TYR A 224 20.33 -10.66 3.94
C TYR A 224 21.45 -9.67 4.25
N PRO A 225 22.71 -9.97 3.91
CA PRO A 225 23.79 -9.01 4.14
C PRO A 225 23.52 -7.69 3.44
N GLN A 226 23.68 -6.59 4.20
CA GLN A 226 23.50 -5.20 3.76
C GLN A 226 22.05 -4.68 3.69
N TYR A 227 21.02 -5.44 4.14
CA TYR A 227 19.63 -4.93 4.19
C TYR A 227 19.50 -3.52 4.81
N ALA A 228 20.34 -3.21 5.81
CA ALA A 228 20.43 -1.92 6.47
C ALA A 228 20.88 -0.76 5.54
N ASP A 229 21.32 -1.01 4.33
CA ASP A 229 21.65 0.03 3.34
C ASP A 229 20.65 0.10 2.17
N HIS A 230 19.61 -0.73 2.19
CA HIS A 230 18.63 -0.87 1.11
C HIS A 230 17.23 -0.39 1.53
N GLU A 231 16.19 -1.21 1.31
CA GLU A 231 14.79 -0.83 1.46
C GLU A 231 14.47 -0.30 2.86
N LEU A 232 15.06 -0.91 3.90
CA LEU A 232 14.89 -0.48 5.29
C LEU A 232 15.36 0.97 5.50
N LYS A 233 16.48 1.34 4.87
CA LYS A 233 17.02 2.70 4.92
C LYS A 233 16.14 3.69 4.19
N GLY A 234 15.63 3.29 3.02
CA GLY A 234 14.68 4.09 2.24
C GLY A 234 13.41 4.39 3.04
N PHE A 235 12.82 3.36 3.64
CA PHE A 235 11.63 3.47 4.49
C PHE A 235 11.89 4.32 5.74
N PHE A 236 13.01 4.11 6.45
CA PHE A 236 13.38 4.93 7.59
C PHE A 236 13.49 6.41 7.23
N LYS A 237 14.17 6.74 6.12
CA LYS A 237 14.32 8.12 5.66
C LYS A 237 12.97 8.76 5.32
N PHE A 238 12.05 7.99 4.75
CA PHE A 238 10.68 8.43 4.54
C PHE A 238 9.99 8.79 5.86
N LEU A 239 10.00 7.91 6.87
CA LEU A 239 9.38 8.15 8.17
C LEU A 239 9.97 9.38 8.88
N VAL A 240 11.29 9.54 8.85
CA VAL A 240 11.97 10.72 9.42
C VAL A 240 11.60 12.00 8.67
N ALA A 241 11.50 11.96 7.34
CA ALA A 241 11.09 13.14 6.56
C ALA A 241 9.62 13.49 6.83
N ARG A 242 8.75 12.48 6.88
CA ARG A 242 7.32 12.65 7.08
C ARG A 242 6.98 13.13 8.49
N SER A 243 7.63 12.60 9.52
CA SER A 243 7.48 13.07 10.91
C SER A 243 7.78 14.57 11.08
N LYS A 244 8.76 15.10 10.34
CA LYS A 244 9.04 16.55 10.32
C LYS A 244 7.90 17.36 9.70
N VAL A 245 7.20 16.81 8.71
CA VAL A 245 6.07 17.47 8.04
C VAL A 245 4.84 17.50 8.95
N ILE A 246 4.54 16.38 9.63
CA ILE A 246 3.35 16.30 10.50
C ILE A 246 3.59 16.84 11.92
N GLY A 247 4.85 17.09 12.30
CA GLY A 247 5.20 17.60 13.63
C GLY A 247 5.13 16.57 14.76
N GLU A 248 4.99 15.29 14.43
CA GLU A 248 4.88 14.16 15.34
C GLU A 248 5.63 12.94 14.78
N ASP A 249 5.95 11.97 15.63
CA ASP A 249 6.51 10.70 15.18
C ASP A 249 5.53 9.96 14.25
N CYS A 250 6.07 9.41 13.17
CA CYS A 250 5.35 8.41 12.38
C CYS A 250 5.30 7.10 13.18
N LYS A 251 4.17 6.40 13.10
CA LYS A 251 3.98 5.10 13.73
C LYS A 251 3.51 4.07 12.72
N PHE A 252 4.04 2.87 12.83
CA PHE A 252 3.60 1.74 12.04
C PHE A 252 3.59 0.47 12.89
N GLU A 253 2.83 -0.52 12.47
CA GLU A 253 2.74 -1.83 13.08
C GLU A 253 3.35 -2.87 12.13
N TRP A 254 4.20 -3.76 12.65
CA TRP A 254 4.60 -4.96 11.94
C TRP A 254 3.41 -5.92 11.85
N ILE A 255 2.91 -6.15 10.64
CA ILE A 255 1.95 -7.24 10.37
C ILE A 255 2.67 -8.58 10.52
N GLY A 256 3.91 -8.66 10.00
CA GLY A 256 4.78 -9.80 10.17
C GLY A 256 5.53 -10.23 8.92
N THR A 257 6.30 -11.29 9.09
CA THR A 257 7.14 -11.95 8.08
C THR A 257 6.76 -13.41 7.93
N GLY A 258 7.09 -14.05 6.81
CA GLY A 258 6.92 -15.50 6.68
C GLY A 258 7.65 -16.30 7.77
N ASP A 259 7.12 -17.47 8.14
CA ASP A 259 7.68 -18.36 9.17
C ASP A 259 8.53 -19.52 8.61
N VAL A 260 9.02 -19.40 7.37
CA VAL A 260 9.80 -20.48 6.74
C VAL A 260 11.23 -20.00 6.48
N LEU A 261 12.19 -20.69 7.09
CA LEU A 261 13.63 -20.52 6.84
C LEU A 261 13.98 -21.03 5.44
N LEU A 262 14.92 -20.37 4.77
CA LEU A 262 15.40 -20.74 3.42
C LEU A 262 15.79 -22.23 3.32
N GLU A 263 16.41 -22.79 4.36
CA GLU A 263 16.85 -24.20 4.42
C GLU A 263 15.69 -25.22 4.53
N ASP A 264 14.57 -24.81 5.14
CA ASP A 264 13.37 -25.64 5.28
C ASP A 264 12.49 -25.61 4.02
N CYS A 265 12.56 -24.54 3.22
CA CYS A 265 11.95 -24.46 1.89
C CYS A 265 12.46 -25.55 0.92
N PHE A 266 13.71 -26.02 1.10
CA PHE A 266 14.33 -27.00 0.22
C PHE A 266 14.11 -28.47 0.66
N THR A 267 13.55 -28.71 1.85
CA THR A 267 13.52 -30.05 2.45
C THR A 267 12.13 -30.57 2.81
N ASP A 268 11.11 -29.71 2.90
CA ASP A 268 9.73 -30.11 3.19
C ASP A 268 8.80 -29.98 1.97
N PRO A 269 8.18 -31.08 1.47
CA PRO A 269 7.26 -31.06 0.34
C PRO A 269 6.00 -30.18 0.53
N LYS A 270 5.65 -29.79 1.77
CA LYS A 270 4.53 -28.86 2.01
C LYS A 270 4.91 -27.40 1.75
N TYR A 271 6.21 -27.10 1.81
CA TYR A 271 6.81 -25.80 1.50
C TYR A 271 7.60 -25.88 0.19
N GLU A 272 7.28 -26.87 -0.65
CA GLU A 272 7.81 -27.06 -2.00
C GLU A 272 7.43 -25.80 -2.79
N TYR A 273 8.30 -24.80 -2.66
CA TYR A 273 8.27 -23.44 -3.18
C TYR A 273 7.16 -22.53 -2.62
N GLY A 274 7.44 -21.22 -2.67
CA GLY A 274 6.45 -20.16 -2.75
C GLY A 274 5.60 -20.31 -4.02
N ILE A 275 4.92 -21.46 -4.14
CA ILE A 275 3.97 -21.77 -5.20
C ILE A 275 2.72 -21.01 -4.89
N TYR A 276 2.58 -19.85 -5.51
CA TYR A 276 1.25 -19.31 -5.68
C TYR A 276 0.63 -20.11 -6.80
N VAL A 277 -0.39 -20.86 -6.41
CA VAL A 277 -1.31 -21.45 -7.38
C VAL A 277 -2.18 -20.30 -7.83
N ASP A 278 -1.99 -19.87 -9.07
CA ASP A 278 -2.84 -18.81 -9.62
C ASP A 278 -4.32 -19.29 -9.69
N PRO A 279 -5.28 -18.39 -9.96
CA PRO A 279 -6.69 -18.78 -10.07
C PRO A 279 -6.99 -19.85 -11.14
N THR A 280 -6.05 -20.15 -12.03
CA THR A 280 -6.16 -21.20 -13.07
C THR A 280 -5.66 -22.57 -12.61
N GLY A 281 -5.08 -22.66 -11.41
CA GLY A 281 -4.50 -23.89 -10.87
C GLY A 281 -3.02 -24.08 -11.25
N ALA A 282 -2.38 -23.09 -11.88
CA ALA A 282 -0.99 -23.19 -12.27
C ALA A 282 -0.06 -23.01 -11.07
N LYS A 283 0.77 -24.01 -10.80
CA LYS A 283 1.84 -23.94 -9.79
C LYS A 283 2.99 -23.09 -10.32
N LEU A 284 3.29 -21.97 -9.66
CA LEU A 284 4.32 -21.03 -10.12
C LEU A 284 5.32 -20.76 -9.00
N VAL A 285 6.59 -21.11 -9.25
CA VAL A 285 7.70 -20.99 -8.29
C VAL A 285 8.13 -19.52 -8.19
N SER A 286 8.03 -18.92 -7.00
CA SER A 286 8.67 -17.62 -6.72
C SER A 286 10.19 -17.76 -6.89
N GLN A 287 10.86 -16.67 -7.27
CA GLN A 287 12.33 -16.61 -7.33
C GLN A 287 12.93 -17.11 -6.00
N ASP A 288 14.14 -17.67 -6.06
CA ASP A 288 14.91 -18.29 -4.96
C ASP A 288 15.26 -17.30 -3.82
N ILE A 289 14.26 -16.66 -3.23
CA ILE A 289 14.36 -15.50 -2.35
C ILE A 289 13.65 -15.86 -1.04
N ASN A 290 14.43 -15.89 0.05
CA ASN A 290 14.03 -16.22 1.41
C ASN A 290 12.74 -15.47 1.82
N LEU A 291 11.72 -16.20 2.29
CA LEU A 291 10.44 -15.63 2.75
C LEU A 291 10.60 -14.75 4.01
N LEU A 292 11.75 -14.86 4.69
CA LEU A 292 12.14 -13.98 5.77
C LEU A 292 12.58 -12.60 5.31
N MET A 293 12.75 -12.30 4.02
CA MET A 293 13.11 -10.94 3.63
C MET A 293 11.88 -10.03 3.49
N ARG A 294 10.70 -10.66 3.39
CA ARG A 294 9.42 -10.02 3.12
C ARG A 294 8.71 -9.62 4.40
N CYS A 295 8.18 -8.40 4.46
CA CYS A 295 7.42 -7.95 5.62
C CYS A 295 6.19 -7.15 5.25
N GLY A 296 5.09 -7.44 5.94
CA GLY A 296 3.91 -6.61 5.95
C GLY A 296 3.96 -5.55 7.05
N ILE A 297 3.54 -4.33 6.71
CA ILE A 297 3.52 -3.16 7.58
C ILE A 297 2.14 -2.50 7.46
N ARG A 298 1.59 -2.05 8.58
CA ARG A 298 0.39 -1.20 8.63
C ARG A 298 0.77 0.18 9.16
N MET A 299 0.48 1.23 8.41
CA MET A 299 0.72 2.60 8.88
C MET A 299 -0.34 2.99 9.92
N ILE A 300 0.10 3.51 11.06
CA ILE A 300 -0.77 3.90 12.19
C ILE A 300 -0.85 5.42 12.30
N LYS A 301 0.26 6.12 12.07
CA LYS A 301 0.35 7.58 12.06
C LYS A 301 1.41 8.03 11.06
N VAL A 302 1.06 8.95 10.17
CA VAL A 302 1.89 9.47 9.07
C VAL A 302 1.43 10.86 8.67
#